data_AF-A0A3B0U8Y6-F1
#
_entry.id   AF-A0A3B0U8Y6-F1
#
_cell.length_a   1.000
_cell.length_b   1.000
_cell.length_c   1.000
_cell.angle_alpha   90.00
_cell.angle_beta   90.00
_cell.angle_gamma   90.00
#
_symmetry.space_group_name_H-M   'P 1'
#
loop_
_entity.id
_entity.type
_entity.pdbx_description
1 polymer ?
#
loop_
_entity_poly.entity_id
_entity_poly.type
_entity_poly.pdbx_seq_one_letter_code
_entity_poly.pdbx_strand_id
1 'polypeptide(L)'
;MSHQKHTKLQKPIGGKFGRNELGIMGAPCGEIKALSAKLINSLKKHWNVGYIDADHNAPEEEDWSALQNGAVSEFVDKIAFKRLDSLDASPDFRTIDLTLINANHHQAATQIAFVHPKKDLIKKQGKLTNVAMVVLEDSLDAIPDYLVAHINNTEVPVYKASEIEKITQFIDGWLRNRIPKLYGLVLAGGKSTRM
;
A
#
# COMPACT_ATOMS: atom_id res chain seq x y z
N MET A 1 28.33 35.42 -3.35
CA MET A 1 27.60 34.23 -3.82
C MET A 1 27.99 33.05 -2.94
N SER A 2 27.05 32.42 -2.25
CA SER A 2 27.34 31.31 -1.33
C SER A 2 27.67 30.05 -2.13
N HIS A 3 28.91 29.56 -2.04
CA HIS A 3 29.36 28.36 -2.74
C HIS A 3 28.71 27.12 -2.13
N GLN A 4 27.84 26.44 -2.89
CA GLN A 4 27.22 25.19 -2.46
C GLN A 4 27.94 24.00 -3.11
N LYS A 5 28.76 23.26 -2.34
CA LYS A 5 29.59 22.15 -2.85
C LYS A 5 28.78 20.93 -3.34
N HIS A 6 27.55 20.75 -2.85
CA HIS A 6 26.70 19.60 -3.18
C HIS A 6 25.29 20.05 -3.54
N THR A 7 24.74 19.47 -4.61
CA THR A 7 23.34 19.63 -5.00
C THR A 7 22.43 19.25 -3.84
N LYS A 8 21.46 20.11 -3.50
CA LYS A 8 20.37 19.78 -2.58
C LYS A 8 19.46 18.77 -3.26
N LEU A 9 19.76 17.48 -3.08
CA LEU A 9 18.89 16.40 -3.55
C LEU A 9 17.62 16.42 -2.69
N GLN A 10 16.46 16.51 -3.35
CA GLN A 10 15.19 16.28 -2.68
C GLN A 10 15.13 14.81 -2.25
N LYS A 11 14.69 14.55 -1.01
CA LYS A 11 14.49 13.17 -0.56
C LYS A 11 13.46 12.48 -1.46
N PRO A 12 13.66 11.20 -1.81
CA PRO A 12 12.65 10.44 -2.52
C PRO A 12 11.33 10.48 -1.76
N ILE A 13 10.23 10.68 -2.47
CA ILE A 13 8.88 10.56 -1.91
C ILE A 13 8.69 9.10 -1.50
N GLY A 14 8.24 8.85 -0.27
CA GLY A 14 8.00 7.52 0.26
C GLY A 14 7.36 7.54 1.64
N GLY A 15 6.85 6.39 2.06
CA GLY A 15 6.31 6.17 3.40
C GLY A 15 7.29 5.45 4.33
N LYS A 16 6.76 4.91 5.43
CA LYS A 16 7.53 4.27 6.50
C LYS A 16 8.10 2.88 6.14
N PHE A 17 7.38 2.15 5.31
CA PHE A 17 7.53 0.76 4.93
C PHE A 17 7.84 0.54 3.45
N GLY A 18 7.68 1.56 2.61
CA GLY A 18 7.98 1.47 1.18
C GLY A 18 7.92 2.81 0.46
N ARG A 19 8.44 2.84 -0.78
CA ARG A 19 8.32 4.03 -1.64
C ARG A 19 6.86 4.30 -2.02
N ASN A 20 6.14 3.24 -2.35
CA ASN A 20 4.71 3.29 -2.64
C ASN A 20 3.97 2.51 -1.57
N GLU A 21 3.13 3.20 -0.82
CA GLU A 21 2.29 2.60 0.23
C GLU A 21 0.83 2.91 -0.04
N LEU A 22 -0.01 1.88 0.09
CA LEU A 22 -1.46 2.03 0.08
C LEU A 22 -2.04 1.34 1.32
N GLY A 23 -2.51 2.16 2.26
CA GLY A 23 -3.15 1.69 3.48
C GLY A 23 -4.66 1.55 3.31
N ILE A 24 -5.20 0.36 3.51
CA ILE A 24 -6.64 0.12 3.48
C ILE A 24 -7.21 0.34 4.88
N MET A 25 -8.12 1.29 5.03
CA MET A 25 -8.71 1.66 6.33
C MET A 25 -10.24 1.68 6.25
N GLY A 26 -10.91 1.22 7.30
CA GLY A 26 -12.36 1.42 7.48
C GLY A 26 -13.22 0.18 7.41
N ALA A 27 -12.66 -0.97 7.04
CA ALA A 27 -13.35 -2.25 7.07
C ALA A 27 -12.81 -3.19 8.18
N PRO A 28 -13.56 -4.24 8.56
CA PRO A 28 -13.05 -5.32 9.41
C PRO A 28 -11.74 -5.91 8.85
N CYS A 29 -10.86 -6.42 9.73
CA CYS A 29 -9.53 -6.88 9.29
C CYS A 29 -9.62 -8.03 8.28
N GLY A 30 -10.55 -8.98 8.47
CA GLY A 30 -10.85 -10.02 7.49
C GLY A 30 -11.24 -9.49 6.11
N GLU A 31 -12.05 -8.43 6.03
CA GLU A 31 -12.44 -7.80 4.76
C GLU A 31 -11.26 -7.10 4.08
N ILE A 32 -10.40 -6.45 4.87
CA ILE A 32 -9.16 -5.85 4.37
C ILE A 32 -8.21 -6.91 3.84
N LYS A 33 -8.05 -8.02 4.56
CA LYS A 33 -7.24 -9.18 4.13
C LYS A 33 -7.80 -9.78 2.85
N ALA A 34 -9.13 -9.96 2.75
CA ALA A 34 -9.79 -10.47 1.56
C ALA A 34 -9.59 -9.57 0.33
N LEU A 35 -9.77 -8.25 0.49
CA LEU A 35 -9.51 -7.29 -0.59
C LEU A 35 -8.02 -7.29 -0.97
N SER A 36 -7.12 -7.28 0.02
CA SER A 36 -5.67 -7.31 -0.20
C SER A 36 -5.24 -8.56 -0.97
N ALA A 37 -5.74 -9.74 -0.59
CA ALA A 37 -5.46 -11.00 -1.28
C ALA A 37 -5.83 -10.94 -2.77
N LYS A 38 -7.03 -10.42 -3.09
CA LYS A 38 -7.48 -10.24 -4.47
C LYS A 38 -6.58 -9.27 -5.23
N LEU A 39 -6.21 -8.14 -4.62
CA LEU A 39 -5.34 -7.14 -5.23
C LEU A 39 -3.93 -7.67 -5.48
N ILE A 40 -3.33 -8.34 -4.50
CA ILE A 40 -2.02 -8.99 -4.61
C ILE A 40 -2.02 -9.98 -5.78
N ASN A 41 -3.02 -10.87 -5.82
CA ASN A 41 -3.13 -11.87 -6.88
C ASN A 41 -3.27 -11.25 -8.28
N SER A 42 -3.96 -10.13 -8.41
CA SER A 42 -4.13 -9.42 -9.67
C SER A 42 -2.88 -8.62 -10.08
N LEU A 43 -2.20 -7.99 -9.14
CA LEU A 43 -1.05 -7.11 -9.39
C LEU A 43 0.29 -7.86 -9.56
N LYS A 44 0.44 -9.06 -9.00
CA LYS A 44 1.70 -9.82 -8.98
C LYS A 44 2.31 -10.10 -10.37
N LYS A 45 1.53 -10.00 -11.44
CA LYS A 45 2.01 -10.17 -12.82
C LYS A 45 2.97 -9.05 -13.25
N HIS A 46 2.83 -7.87 -12.67
CA HIS A 46 3.56 -6.67 -13.09
C HIS A 46 4.34 -6.00 -11.96
N TRP A 47 4.00 -6.31 -10.71
CA TRP A 47 4.53 -5.61 -9.53
C TRP A 47 4.88 -6.60 -8.43
N ASN A 48 6.00 -6.35 -7.76
CA ASN A 48 6.34 -7.00 -6.51
C ASN A 48 5.54 -6.35 -5.37
N VAL A 49 4.53 -7.07 -4.87
CA VAL A 49 3.65 -6.56 -3.82
C VAL A 49 4.05 -7.12 -2.47
N GLY A 50 4.26 -6.24 -1.49
CA GLY A 50 4.42 -6.59 -0.08
C GLY A 50 3.14 -6.33 0.71
N TYR A 51 2.99 -7.00 1.84
CA TYR A 51 1.86 -6.79 2.75
C TYR A 51 2.31 -6.54 4.18
N ILE A 52 1.62 -5.64 4.88
CA ILE A 52 1.91 -5.27 6.26
C ILE A 52 0.63 -5.27 7.09
N ASP A 53 0.70 -5.94 8.25
CA ASP A 53 -0.39 -6.01 9.22
C ASP A 53 0.12 -5.95 10.67
N ALA A 54 -0.80 -5.76 11.62
CA ALA A 54 -0.55 -6.02 13.03
C ALA A 54 -1.71 -6.82 13.63
N ASP A 55 -1.37 -7.80 14.45
CA ASP A 55 -2.35 -8.79 14.92
C ASP A 55 -3.22 -8.25 16.08
N HIS A 56 -4.42 -8.82 16.21
CA HIS A 56 -5.44 -8.55 17.22
C HIS A 56 -5.93 -9.85 17.87
N ASN A 57 -5.08 -10.59 18.59
CA ASN A 57 -5.49 -11.59 19.61
C ASN A 57 -6.62 -12.58 19.23
N ALA A 58 -6.92 -12.80 17.95
CA ALA A 58 -8.08 -13.55 17.48
C ALA A 58 -7.60 -14.94 17.03
N PRO A 59 -7.97 -16.01 17.74
CA PRO A 59 -7.50 -17.37 17.46
C PRO A 59 -7.93 -17.93 16.10
N GLU A 60 -8.82 -17.25 15.37
CA GLU A 60 -9.47 -17.76 14.16
C GLU A 60 -8.83 -17.30 12.84
N GLU A 61 -7.81 -16.41 12.85
CA GLU A 61 -7.20 -15.85 11.63
C GLU A 61 -5.77 -16.36 11.35
N GLU A 62 -5.35 -17.49 11.93
CA GLU A 62 -3.96 -17.97 11.81
C GLU A 62 -3.58 -18.51 10.42
N ASP A 63 -4.54 -18.88 9.57
CA ASP A 63 -4.27 -19.52 8.27
C ASP A 63 -4.16 -18.55 7.08
N TRP A 64 -4.40 -17.25 7.27
CA TRP A 64 -4.26 -16.29 6.18
C TRP A 64 -2.80 -15.83 6.04
N SER A 65 -2.26 -15.92 4.82
CA SER A 65 -0.98 -15.32 4.46
C SER A 65 -1.05 -14.62 3.11
N ALA A 66 -0.51 -13.40 3.05
CA ALA A 66 -0.33 -12.66 1.82
C ALA A 66 0.57 -13.41 0.82
N LEU A 67 1.55 -14.19 1.30
CA LEU A 67 2.46 -14.96 0.45
C LEU A 67 1.71 -16.01 -0.37
N GLN A 68 0.73 -16.70 0.22
CA GLN A 68 -0.11 -17.68 -0.49
C GLN A 68 -0.91 -17.05 -1.64
N ASN A 69 -1.16 -15.74 -1.56
CA ASN A 69 -1.87 -14.96 -2.58
C ASN A 69 -0.93 -14.33 -3.62
N GLY A 70 0.39 -14.50 -3.44
CA GLY A 70 1.42 -14.05 -4.37
C GLY A 70 2.14 -12.77 -3.97
N ALA A 71 2.08 -12.36 -2.70
CA ALA A 71 2.96 -11.32 -2.18
C ALA A 71 4.40 -11.84 -2.13
N VAL A 72 5.38 -10.96 -2.30
CA VAL A 72 6.80 -11.31 -2.21
C VAL A 72 7.34 -11.22 -0.78
N SER A 73 6.69 -10.41 0.06
CA SER A 73 6.97 -10.32 1.49
C SER A 73 5.73 -9.97 2.29
N GLU A 74 5.67 -10.48 3.51
CA GLU A 74 4.64 -10.25 4.50
C GLU A 74 5.30 -9.89 5.84
N PHE A 75 4.91 -8.76 6.42
CA PHE A 75 5.33 -8.36 7.76
C PHE A 75 4.11 -8.27 8.68
N VAL A 76 4.16 -8.99 9.80
CA VAL A 76 3.10 -8.97 10.82
C VAL A 76 3.71 -8.61 12.17
N ASP A 77 3.27 -7.49 12.74
CA ASP A 77 3.61 -7.11 14.12
C ASP A 77 2.65 -7.82 15.08
N LYS A 78 3.11 -8.87 15.77
CA LYS A 78 2.33 -9.52 16.83
C LYS A 78 2.72 -8.96 18.19
N ILE A 79 1.80 -9.04 19.14
CA ILE A 79 1.99 -8.51 20.51
C ILE A 79 3.27 -9.07 21.16
N ALA A 80 3.57 -10.36 20.95
CA ALA A 80 4.74 -11.02 21.54
C ALA A 80 6.00 -10.98 20.67
N PHE A 81 5.86 -10.89 19.34
CA PHE A 81 6.99 -10.95 18.41
C PHE A 81 6.64 -10.34 17.05
N LYS A 82 7.67 -10.00 16.27
CA LYS A 82 7.50 -9.54 14.89
C LYS A 82 7.80 -10.70 13.94
N ARG A 83 6.92 -10.95 12.97
CA ARG A 83 7.12 -11.97 11.93
C ARG A 83 7.38 -11.27 10.60
N LEU A 84 8.40 -11.71 9.91
CA LEU A 84 8.75 -11.26 8.58
C LEU A 84 8.97 -12.49 7.71
N ASP A 85 8.03 -12.71 6.79
CA ASP A 85 8.07 -13.81 5.84
C ASP A 85 8.36 -13.23 4.45
N SER A 86 9.21 -13.89 3.67
CA SER A 86 9.56 -13.46 2.32
C SER A 86 9.87 -14.66 1.43
N LEU A 87 9.56 -14.54 0.14
CA LEU A 87 9.94 -15.53 -0.87
C LEU A 87 11.44 -15.45 -1.21
N ASP A 88 12.08 -14.33 -0.93
CA ASP A 88 13.52 -14.14 -1.11
C ASP A 88 14.28 -14.43 0.19
N ALA A 89 15.49 -15.00 0.08
CA ALA A 89 16.36 -15.28 1.21
C ALA A 89 16.84 -14.02 1.96
N SER A 90 16.66 -12.83 1.36
CA SER A 90 16.87 -11.54 2.00
C SER A 90 15.51 -10.84 2.05
N PRO A 91 14.93 -10.59 3.24
CA PRO A 91 13.56 -10.08 3.38
C PRO A 91 13.52 -8.56 3.17
N ASP A 92 14.12 -8.12 2.08
CA ASP A 92 14.41 -6.73 1.84
C ASP A 92 13.31 -6.07 1.01
N PHE A 93 12.58 -5.16 1.66
CA PHE A 93 11.55 -4.33 1.01
C PHE A 93 12.09 -3.40 -0.10
N ARG A 94 13.40 -3.39 -0.37
CA ARG A 94 14.00 -2.68 -1.51
C ARG A 94 13.49 -3.15 -2.87
N THR A 95 13.04 -4.40 -3.01
CA THR A 95 12.53 -4.96 -4.28
C THR A 95 11.01 -4.83 -4.42
N ILE A 96 10.32 -4.32 -3.40
CA ILE A 96 8.88 -4.14 -3.39
C ILE A 96 8.50 -2.85 -4.12
N ASP A 97 7.63 -3.01 -5.12
CA ASP A 97 7.09 -1.91 -5.90
C ASP A 97 5.89 -1.26 -5.20
N LEU A 98 5.10 -2.05 -4.47
CA LEU A 98 3.92 -1.61 -3.71
C LEU A 98 3.83 -2.33 -2.37
N THR A 99 3.69 -1.57 -1.29
CA THR A 99 3.35 -2.10 0.03
C THR A 99 1.89 -1.84 0.35
N LEU A 100 1.07 -2.90 0.40
CA LEU A 100 -0.28 -2.85 0.94
C LEU A 100 -0.22 -2.92 2.48
N ILE A 101 -0.98 -2.08 3.15
CA ILE A 101 -0.95 -1.96 4.61
C ILE A 101 -2.38 -2.09 5.14
N ASN A 102 -2.60 -2.93 6.14
CA ASN A 102 -3.80 -2.85 6.95
C ASN A 102 -3.75 -1.60 7.83
N ALA A 103 -4.37 -0.53 7.35
CA ALA A 103 -4.27 0.77 7.97
C ALA A 103 -5.16 0.93 9.21
N ASN A 104 -5.88 -0.12 9.62
CA ASN A 104 -6.46 -0.14 10.97
C ASN A 104 -5.39 -0.14 12.07
N HIS A 105 -4.19 -0.65 11.78
CA HIS A 105 -3.11 -0.84 12.76
C HIS A 105 -1.91 0.05 12.51
N HIS A 106 -1.58 0.30 11.23
CA HIS A 106 -0.43 1.10 10.85
C HIS A 106 -0.83 2.25 9.93
N GLN A 107 -0.32 3.45 10.20
CA GLN A 107 -0.54 4.57 9.30
C GLN A 107 0.25 4.36 8.01
N ALA A 108 -0.40 4.62 6.87
CA ALA A 108 0.19 4.63 5.54
C ALA A 108 0.28 6.06 5.00
N ALA A 109 1.24 6.31 4.11
CA ALA A 109 1.40 7.63 3.48
C ALA A 109 0.25 8.01 2.53
N THR A 110 -0.35 7.02 1.86
CA THR A 110 -1.53 7.16 1.01
C THR A 110 -2.53 6.07 1.37
N GLN A 111 -3.82 6.38 1.32
CA GLN A 111 -4.87 5.51 1.85
C GLN A 111 -5.96 5.16 0.83
N ILE A 112 -6.53 3.97 1.01
CA ILE A 112 -7.80 3.52 0.44
C ILE A 112 -8.82 3.58 1.56
N ALA A 113 -9.84 4.42 1.41
CA ALA A 113 -10.97 4.45 2.34
C ALA A 113 -11.94 3.32 1.97
N PHE A 114 -11.94 2.23 2.75
CA PHE A 114 -12.85 1.12 2.58
C PHE A 114 -14.07 1.31 3.51
N VAL A 115 -15.18 1.76 2.93
CA VAL A 115 -16.43 2.01 3.65
C VAL A 115 -17.21 0.71 3.78
N HIS A 116 -17.48 0.30 5.03
CA HIS A 116 -18.11 -0.98 5.31
C HIS A 116 -19.17 -0.85 6.43
N PRO A 117 -20.37 -1.43 6.29
CA PRO A 117 -21.46 -1.24 7.26
C PRO A 117 -21.14 -1.77 8.68
N LYS A 118 -20.42 -2.90 8.76
CA LYS A 118 -19.99 -3.48 10.05
C LYS A 118 -18.90 -2.69 10.79
N LYS A 119 -18.30 -1.65 10.19
CA LYS A 119 -17.22 -0.89 10.82
C LYS A 119 -17.29 0.57 10.42
N ASP A 120 -17.78 1.37 11.37
CA ASP A 120 -17.93 2.79 11.13
C ASP A 120 -16.59 3.54 11.34
N LEU A 121 -16.30 4.47 10.42
CA LEU A 121 -15.16 5.37 10.47
C LEU A 121 -15.42 6.63 11.31
N ILE A 122 -16.63 6.85 11.87
CA ILE A 122 -17.00 8.06 12.62
C ILE A 122 -15.95 8.46 13.66
N LYS A 123 -15.48 7.52 14.48
CA LYS A 123 -14.50 7.79 15.55
C LYS A 123 -13.06 7.94 15.02
N LYS A 124 -12.82 7.66 13.74
CA LYS A 124 -11.51 7.64 13.08
C LYS A 124 -11.44 8.55 11.86
N GLN A 125 -12.39 9.46 11.66
CA GLN A 125 -12.43 10.38 10.51
C GLN A 125 -11.12 11.17 10.38
N GLY A 126 -10.56 11.66 11.49
CA GLY A 126 -9.26 12.37 11.50
C GLY A 126 -8.03 11.50 11.20
N LYS A 127 -8.18 10.17 11.08
CA LYS A 127 -7.11 9.26 10.64
C LYS A 127 -7.12 9.00 9.13
N LEU A 128 -8.18 9.43 8.43
CA LEU A 128 -8.23 9.43 6.98
C LEU A 128 -7.43 10.63 6.47
N THR A 129 -6.28 10.35 5.89
CA THR A 129 -5.34 11.34 5.37
C THR A 129 -4.84 10.88 4.01
N ASN A 130 -4.80 11.79 3.03
CA ASN A 130 -4.28 11.51 1.69
C ASN A 130 -4.95 10.28 1.03
N VAL A 131 -6.28 10.32 0.93
CA VAL A 131 -7.10 9.26 0.34
C VAL A 131 -6.95 9.29 -1.18
N ALA A 132 -6.48 8.19 -1.78
CA ALA A 132 -6.32 8.05 -3.23
C ALA A 132 -7.54 7.49 -3.94
N MET A 133 -8.34 6.67 -3.25
CA MET A 133 -9.61 6.14 -3.76
C MET A 133 -10.53 5.76 -2.60
N VAL A 134 -11.81 5.60 -2.92
CA VAL A 134 -12.81 5.02 -2.03
C VAL A 134 -13.25 3.67 -2.57
N VAL A 135 -13.31 2.68 -1.69
CA VAL A 135 -13.93 1.37 -1.96
C VAL A 135 -15.16 1.26 -1.08
N LEU A 136 -16.31 1.04 -1.69
CA LEU A 136 -17.57 0.78 -1.01
C LEU A 136 -17.79 -0.73 -0.92
N GLU A 137 -18.18 -1.22 0.25
CA GLU A 137 -18.78 -2.55 0.32
C GLU A 137 -20.00 -2.62 -0.62
N ASP A 138 -20.23 -3.79 -1.22
CA ASP A 138 -21.13 -3.93 -2.37
C ASP A 138 -22.59 -3.52 -2.06
N SER A 139 -23.03 -3.68 -0.80
CA SER A 139 -24.38 -3.27 -0.35
C SER A 139 -24.58 -1.76 -0.21
N LEU A 140 -23.52 -0.95 -0.27
CA LEU A 140 -23.58 0.50 -0.08
C LEU A 140 -23.58 1.26 -1.40
N ASP A 141 -24.60 2.05 -1.67
CA ASP A 141 -24.73 2.78 -2.94
C ASP A 141 -23.96 4.10 -3.01
N ALA A 142 -23.64 4.68 -1.86
CA ALA A 142 -22.96 5.95 -1.77
C ALA A 142 -22.03 6.03 -0.56
N ILE A 143 -21.10 6.99 -0.61
CA ILE A 143 -20.28 7.37 0.53
C ILE A 143 -21.19 8.02 1.58
N PRO A 144 -21.15 7.59 2.85
CA PRO A 144 -21.89 8.24 3.92
C PRO A 144 -21.53 9.72 4.08
N ASP A 145 -22.53 10.59 4.31
CA ASP A 145 -22.37 12.05 4.38
C ASP A 145 -21.26 12.51 5.32
N TYR A 146 -21.10 11.83 6.46
CA TYR A 146 -20.07 12.17 7.46
C TYR A 146 -18.63 11.98 6.95
N LEU A 147 -18.41 11.14 5.92
CA LEU A 147 -17.11 10.95 5.28
C LEU A 147 -16.88 11.89 4.11
N VAL A 148 -17.93 12.41 3.48
CA VAL A 148 -17.82 13.29 2.32
C VAL A 148 -16.92 14.50 2.64
N ALA A 149 -17.10 15.11 3.82
CA ALA A 149 -16.30 16.26 4.26
C ALA A 149 -14.82 15.92 4.53
N HIS A 150 -14.47 14.67 4.79
CA HIS A 150 -13.11 14.22 5.10
C HIS A 150 -12.37 13.62 3.90
N ILE A 151 -13.13 13.03 2.98
CA ILE A 151 -12.63 12.52 1.70
C ILE A 151 -12.54 13.65 0.66
N ASN A 152 -13.07 14.83 1.00
CA ASN A 152 -13.40 15.97 0.15
C ASN A 152 -12.29 16.43 -0.81
N ASN A 153 -12.12 15.64 -1.85
CA ASN A 153 -11.79 16.04 -3.19
C ASN A 153 -12.85 15.34 -4.05
N THR A 154 -13.68 16.12 -4.74
CA THR A 154 -14.65 15.67 -5.76
C THR A 154 -14.02 14.87 -6.92
N GLU A 155 -12.73 14.57 -6.86
CA GLU A 155 -11.93 13.86 -7.86
C GLU A 155 -11.48 12.47 -7.40
N VAL A 156 -11.76 12.07 -6.15
CA VAL A 156 -11.36 10.74 -5.66
C VAL A 156 -12.28 9.68 -6.29
N PRO A 157 -11.73 8.71 -7.05
CA PRO A 157 -12.55 7.69 -7.68
C PRO A 157 -13.17 6.77 -6.62
N VAL A 158 -14.38 6.33 -6.91
CA VAL A 158 -15.17 5.44 -6.05
C VAL A 158 -15.44 4.16 -6.80
N TYR A 159 -15.18 3.03 -6.15
CA TYR A 159 -15.43 1.69 -6.70
C TYR A 159 -16.19 0.85 -5.68
N LYS A 160 -16.96 -0.12 -6.17
CA LYS A 160 -17.50 -1.21 -5.35
C LYS A 160 -16.41 -2.25 -5.07
N ALA A 161 -16.46 -2.92 -3.93
CA ALA A 161 -15.46 -3.92 -3.52
C ALA A 161 -15.40 -5.10 -4.49
N SER A 162 -16.51 -5.41 -5.18
CA SER A 162 -16.58 -6.38 -6.27
C SER A 162 -15.90 -5.94 -7.56
N GLU A 163 -15.68 -4.64 -7.80
CA GLU A 163 -15.05 -4.10 -9.02
C GLU A 163 -13.52 -4.21 -8.96
N ILE A 164 -13.03 -5.40 -8.64
CA ILE A 164 -11.61 -5.66 -8.39
C ILE A 164 -10.72 -5.32 -9.58
N GLU A 165 -11.21 -5.52 -10.81
CA GLU A 165 -10.49 -5.18 -12.04
C GLU A 165 -10.28 -3.67 -12.14
N LYS A 166 -11.30 -2.86 -11.81
CA LYS A 166 -11.21 -1.39 -11.86
C LYS A 166 -10.26 -0.87 -10.79
N ILE A 167 -10.36 -1.41 -9.57
CA ILE A 167 -9.46 -1.06 -8.46
C ILE A 167 -8.01 -1.41 -8.84
N THR A 168 -7.78 -2.61 -9.36
CA THR A 168 -6.46 -3.07 -9.81
C THR A 168 -5.91 -2.16 -10.91
N GLN A 169 -6.72 -1.83 -11.92
CA GLN A 169 -6.32 -0.96 -13.03
C GLN A 169 -5.95 0.46 -12.54
N PHE A 170 -6.70 1.00 -11.59
CA PHE A 170 -6.35 2.27 -10.96
C PHE A 170 -4.99 2.18 -10.26
N ILE A 171 -4.76 1.14 -9.45
CA ILE A 171 -3.48 0.98 -8.72
C ILE A 171 -2.30 0.81 -9.69
N ASP A 172 -2.46 0.02 -10.75
CA ASP A 172 -1.44 -0.13 -11.79
C ASP A 172 -1.09 1.22 -12.43
N GLY A 173 -2.10 2.01 -12.84
CA GLY A 173 -1.89 3.35 -13.37
C GLY A 173 -1.22 4.29 -12.35
N TRP A 174 -1.63 4.22 -11.09
CA TRP A 174 -1.06 5.00 -9.99
C TRP A 174 0.43 4.66 -9.76
N LEU A 175 0.82 3.38 -9.86
CA LEU A 175 2.22 2.94 -9.77
C LEU A 175 3.03 3.36 -11.00
N ARG A 176 2.51 3.19 -12.22
CA ARG A 176 3.20 3.59 -13.46
C ARG A 176 3.54 5.09 -13.47
N ASN A 177 2.61 5.92 -13.00
CA ASN A 177 2.81 7.37 -12.90
C ASN A 177 3.87 7.77 -11.85
N ARG A 178 4.28 6.84 -10.99
CA ARG A 178 5.31 7.03 -9.95
C ARG A 178 6.65 6.42 -10.31
N ILE A 179 6.78 5.80 -11.49
CA ILE A 179 8.08 5.39 -12.00
C ILE A 179 8.92 6.66 -12.24
N PRO A 180 10.06 6.84 -11.56
CA PRO A 180 10.87 8.03 -11.75
C PRO A 180 11.44 8.05 -13.16
N LYS A 181 11.41 9.23 -13.81
CA LYS A 181 12.10 9.42 -15.08
C LYS A 181 13.60 9.19 -14.88
N LEU A 182 14.17 8.26 -15.63
CA LEU A 182 15.61 8.01 -15.63
C LEU A 182 16.31 9.14 -16.40
N TYR A 183 16.96 10.06 -15.69
CA TYR A 183 17.68 11.17 -16.32
C TYR A 183 19.13 10.83 -16.72
N GLY A 184 19.67 9.73 -16.22
CA GLY A 184 21.01 9.29 -16.57
C GLY A 184 21.40 7.99 -15.85
N LEU A 185 22.14 7.14 -16.55
CA LEU A 185 22.73 5.93 -16.01
C LEU A 185 24.24 6.16 -15.89
N VAL A 186 24.76 6.20 -14.66
CA VAL A 186 26.20 6.29 -14.43
C VAL A 186 26.75 4.87 -14.34
N LEU A 187 27.47 4.46 -15.39
CA LEU A 187 28.24 3.22 -15.39
C LEU A 187 29.66 3.53 -14.92
N ALA A 188 30.01 3.07 -13.72
CA ALA A 188 31.41 3.07 -13.31
C ALA A 188 32.15 1.98 -14.11
N GLY A 189 32.83 2.37 -15.19
CA GLY A 189 33.62 1.48 -16.02
C GLY A 189 34.83 0.90 -15.27
N GLY A 190 35.06 -0.40 -15.45
CA GLY A 190 36.19 -1.15 -14.89
C GLY A 190 37.55 -0.72 -15.45
N LYS A 191 38.60 -1.05 -14.68
CA LYS A 191 40.01 -0.70 -14.92
C LYS A 191 40.42 -0.96 -16.38
N SER A 192 40.76 0.11 -17.11
CA SER A 192 41.32 0.03 -18.46
C SER A 192 42.64 -0.74 -18.43
N THR A 193 42.64 -1.97 -18.95
CA THR A 193 43.86 -2.71 -19.28
C THR A 193 44.08 -2.63 -20.78
N ARG A 194 44.47 -1.46 -21.26
CA ARG A 194 45.19 -1.36 -22.54
C ARG A 194 46.65 -1.14 -22.19
N MET A 195 47.40 -2.23 -22.20
CA MET A 195 48.85 -2.24 -22.34
C MET A 195 49.19 -3.27 -23.42
#